data_AF-A0A3D8PNM1-F1
#
_entry.id   AF-A0A3D8PNM1-F1
#
_cell.length_a   1.000
_cell.length_b   1.000
_cell.length_c   1.000
_cell.angle_alpha   90.00
_cell.angle_beta   90.00
_cell.angle_gamma   90.00
#
_symmetry.space_group_name_H-M   'P 1'
#
loop_
_entity.id
_entity.type
_entity.pdbx_description
1 polymer ?
#
loop_
_entity_poly.entity_id
_entity_poly.type
_entity_poly.pdbx_seq_one_letter_code
_entity_poly.pdbx_strand_id
1 'polypeptide(L)'
;MVKALIIMESLFLMNNLPNQSSKSLKGISTSWRDLFENAPNTFEITGNFVYGDNEQDGEYERININRDEVVNQLGKIISMSEHLAKGNCYLYHLGI
;
A
#
# COMPACT_ATOMS: atom_id res chain seq x y z
N MET A 1 5.38 -2.78 2.91
CA MET A 1 4.04 -2.13 2.89
C MET A 1 4.12 -0.64 2.54
N VAL A 2 5.09 0.10 3.09
CA VAL A 2 5.32 1.54 2.82
C VAL A 2 5.43 1.88 1.32
N LYS A 3 6.08 1.03 0.51
CA LYS A 3 6.23 1.28 -0.94
C LYS A 3 5.03 0.96 -1.81
N ALA A 4 4.19 0.00 -1.41
CA ALA A 4 2.92 -0.23 -2.09
C ALA A 4 1.99 0.99 -1.92
N LEU A 5 2.12 1.66 -0.77
CA LEU A 5 1.47 2.94 -0.50
C LEU A 5 2.03 4.06 -1.42
N ILE A 6 3.35 4.15 -1.59
CA ILE A 6 3.99 5.14 -2.48
C ILE A 6 3.59 4.95 -3.96
N ILE A 7 3.41 3.70 -4.42
CA ILE A 7 2.85 3.44 -5.76
C ILE A 7 1.39 3.91 -5.84
N MET A 8 0.60 3.74 -4.77
CA MET A 8 -0.77 4.28 -4.71
C MET A 8 -0.80 5.81 -4.65
N GLU A 9 0.17 6.46 -4.01
CA GLU A 9 0.31 7.93 -4.03
C GLU A 9 0.63 8.46 -5.42
N SER A 10 1.51 7.78 -6.16
CA SER A 10 1.86 8.15 -7.53
C SER A 10 0.64 8.09 -8.47
N LEU A 11 -0.26 7.13 -8.23
CA LEU A 11 -1.55 7.00 -8.92
C LEU A 11 -2.59 8.03 -8.45
N PHE A 12 -2.53 8.48 -7.19
CA PHE A 12 -3.42 9.51 -6.63
C PHE A 12 -3.08 10.92 -7.13
N LEU A 13 -1.79 11.21 -7.36
CA LEU A 13 -1.28 12.50 -7.82
C LEU A 13 -1.36 12.67 -9.36
N MET A 14 -1.47 11.58 -10.13
CA MET A 14 -1.67 11.66 -11.58
C MET A 14 -3.16 11.87 -11.94
N ASN A 15 -3.57 13.14 -12.00
CA ASN A 15 -4.60 13.69 -12.90
C ASN A 15 -6.02 13.12 -12.85
N ASN A 16 -6.63 12.91 -11.66
CA ASN A 16 -8.01 12.43 -11.60
C ASN A 16 -8.89 13.16 -10.57
N LEU A 17 -10.14 13.43 -10.96
CA LEU A 17 -11.19 13.95 -10.08
C LEU A 17 -11.32 13.04 -8.82
N PRO A 18 -11.72 13.58 -7.64
CA PRO A 18 -11.82 12.80 -6.39
C PRO A 18 -12.59 11.47 -6.51
N ASN A 19 -13.60 11.43 -7.39
CA ASN A 19 -14.41 10.24 -7.67
C ASN A 19 -13.68 9.16 -8.46
N GLN A 20 -12.72 9.50 -9.31
CA GLN A 20 -11.93 8.53 -10.06
C GLN A 20 -10.75 8.03 -9.21
N SER A 21 -10.10 8.92 -8.46
CA SER A 21 -9.03 8.55 -7.53
C SER A 21 -9.53 7.62 -6.41
N SER A 22 -10.73 7.87 -5.86
CA SER A 22 -11.35 6.98 -4.86
C SER A 22 -11.68 5.59 -5.42
N LYS A 23 -12.20 5.51 -6.65
CA LYS A 23 -12.47 4.22 -7.31
C LYS A 23 -11.20 3.42 -7.55
N SER A 24 -10.14 4.07 -8.05
CA SER A 24 -8.85 3.42 -8.27
C SER A 24 -8.21 2.94 -6.96
N LEU A 25 -8.20 3.78 -5.92
CA LEU A 25 -7.67 3.43 -4.60
C LEU A 25 -8.42 2.24 -4.00
N LYS A 26 -9.75 2.24 -4.08
CA LYS A 26 -10.59 1.10 -3.65
C LYS A 26 -10.25 -0.16 -4.42
N GLY A 27 -10.19 -0.09 -5.75
CA GLY A 27 -9.92 -1.23 -6.62
C GLY A 27 -8.57 -1.87 -6.32
N ILE A 28 -7.50 -1.07 -6.29
CA ILE A 28 -6.15 -1.55 -6.00
C ILE A 28 -6.07 -2.17 -4.61
N SER A 29 -6.60 -1.49 -3.59
CA SER A 29 -6.58 -1.98 -2.21
C SER A 29 -7.36 -3.28 -2.05
N THR A 30 -8.49 -3.42 -2.75
CA THR A 30 -9.28 -4.65 -2.78
C THR A 30 -8.49 -5.79 -3.39
N SER A 31 -7.89 -5.60 -4.57
CA SER A 31 -7.08 -6.64 -5.22
C SER A 31 -5.91 -7.11 -4.36
N TRP A 32 -5.22 -6.18 -3.68
CA TRP A 32 -4.15 -6.55 -2.75
C TRP A 32 -4.66 -7.29 -1.52
N ARG A 33 -5.81 -6.87 -0.95
CA ARG A 33 -6.40 -7.55 0.20
C ARG A 33 -6.74 -8.99 -0.16
N ASP A 34 -7.45 -9.17 -1.27
CA ASP A 34 -7.89 -10.49 -1.74
C ASP A 34 -6.68 -11.39 -2.06
N LEU A 35 -5.58 -10.82 -2.57
CA LEU A 35 -4.32 -11.55 -2.74
C LEU A 35 -3.74 -12.02 -1.39
N PHE A 36 -3.65 -11.12 -0.40
CA PHE A 36 -3.06 -11.44 0.89
C PHE A 36 -3.93 -12.32 1.78
N GLU A 37 -5.26 -12.31 1.63
CA GLU A 37 -6.15 -13.27 2.29
C GLU A 37 -5.75 -14.72 2.00
N ASN A 38 -5.18 -14.97 0.83
CA ASN A 38 -4.70 -16.28 0.38
C ASN A 38 -3.21 -16.55 0.70
N ALA A 39 -2.48 -15.62 1.32
CA ALA A 39 -1.09 -15.81 1.71
C ALA A 39 -0.96 -16.73 2.94
N PRO A 40 0.24 -17.15 3.38
CA PRO A 40 0.44 -17.78 4.69
C PRO A 40 0.19 -16.81 5.85
N ASN A 41 0.09 -17.30 7.10
CA ASN A 41 -0.14 -16.45 8.29
C ASN A 41 0.95 -15.38 8.46
N THR A 42 2.18 -15.75 8.12
CA THR A 42 3.33 -14.87 8.09
C THR A 42 4.12 -15.14 6.83
N PHE A 43 4.61 -14.09 6.17
CA PHE A 43 5.43 -14.21 4.97
C PHE A 43 6.46 -13.07 4.91
N GLU A 44 7.55 -13.30 4.19
CA GLU A 44 8.59 -12.31 3.98
C GLU A 44 8.44 -11.68 2.59
N ILE A 45 8.62 -10.36 2.52
CA ILE A 45 8.82 -9.65 1.25
C ILE A 45 10.15 -8.92 1.29
N THR A 46 10.81 -8.80 0.14
CA THR A 46 12.05 -8.05 -0.01
C THR A 46 11.78 -6.60 -0.41
N GLY A 47 12.52 -5.68 0.21
CA GLY A 47 12.44 -4.24 0.04
C GLY A 47 13.58 -3.68 -0.81
N ASN A 48 14.15 -2.54 -0.40
CA ASN A 48 15.32 -1.98 -1.09
C ASN A 48 16.54 -2.89 -0.97
N PHE A 49 17.41 -2.86 -1.98
CA PHE A 49 18.78 -3.31 -1.79
C PHE A 49 19.53 -2.25 -0.97
N VAL A 50 20.13 -2.67 0.13
CA VAL A 50 20.93 -1.84 1.03
C VAL A 50 22.39 -2.19 0.79
N TYR A 51 23.18 -1.20 0.37
CA TYR A 51 24.62 -1.36 0.21
C TYR A 51 25.29 -1.47 1.59
N GLY A 52 26.21 -2.40 1.72
CA GLY A 52 27.13 -2.47 2.86
C GLY A 52 28.24 -1.44 2.72
N ASP A 53 29.19 -1.48 3.66
CA ASP A 53 30.33 -0.54 3.70
C ASP A 53 31.26 -0.66 2.47
N ASN A 54 31.21 -1.80 1.76
CA ASN A 54 31.90 -2.01 0.50
C ASN A 54 30.89 -1.97 -0.66
N GLU A 55 31.23 -1.31 -1.77
CA GLU A 55 30.38 -1.18 -2.96
C GLU A 55 30.01 -2.53 -3.64
N GLN A 56 30.63 -3.64 -3.22
CA GLN A 56 30.36 -5.00 -3.70
C GLN A 56 29.52 -5.84 -2.73
N ASP A 57 29.26 -5.34 -1.51
CA ASP A 57 28.46 -6.01 -0.50
C ASP A 57 27.10 -5.33 -0.35
N GLY A 58 26.05 -6.10 -0.11
CA GLY A 58 24.74 -5.58 0.22
C GLY A 58 23.67 -6.67 0.32
N GLU A 59 22.54 -6.31 0.90
CA GLU A 59 21.42 -7.22 1.09
C GLU A 59 20.08 -6.53 0.81
N TYR A 60 19.10 -7.31 0.39
CA TYR A 60 17.73 -6.80 0.35
C TYR A 60 17.19 -6.68 1.76
N GLU A 61 16.58 -5.53 2.06
CA GLU A 61 15.72 -5.35 3.22
C GLU A 61 14.69 -6.48 3.25
N ARG A 62 14.53 -7.14 4.38
CA ARG A 62 13.53 -8.20 4.57
C ARG A 62 12.45 -7.70 5.50
N ILE A 63 11.21 -7.76 5.04
CA ILE A 63 10.04 -7.30 5.79
C ILE A 63 9.18 -8.52 6.08
N ASN A 64 9.13 -8.89 7.36
CA ASN A 64 8.21 -9.92 7.85
C ASN A 64 6.81 -9.31 8.01
N ILE A 65 5.83 -9.92 7.37
CA ILE A 65 4.44 -9.45 7.36
C ILE A 65 3.55 -10.46 8.06
N ASN A 66 2.71 -9.96 8.98
CA ASN A 66 1.55 -10.68 9.47
C ASN A 66 0.36 -10.47 8.50
N ARG A 67 -0.22 -11.57 8.03
CA ARG A 67 -1.31 -11.56 7.05
C ARG A 67 -2.52 -10.78 7.54
N ASP A 68 -2.98 -11.07 8.75
CA ASP A 68 -4.20 -10.50 9.31
C ASP A 68 -4.04 -8.99 9.52
N GLU A 69 -2.85 -8.56 9.91
CA GLU A 69 -2.53 -7.14 10.03
C GLU A 69 -2.62 -6.42 8.67
N VAL A 70 -1.99 -6.94 7.62
CA VAL A 70 -2.02 -6.28 6.30
C VAL A 70 -3.43 -6.30 5.69
N VAL A 71 -4.17 -7.40 5.84
CA VAL A 71 -5.56 -7.51 5.38
C VAL A 71 -6.44 -6.49 6.10
N ASN A 72 -6.29 -6.34 7.42
CA ASN A 72 -7.02 -5.35 8.21
C ASN A 72 -6.68 -3.91 7.79
N GLN A 73 -5.39 -3.61 7.58
CA GLN A 73 -4.96 -2.28 7.13
C GLN A 73 -5.52 -1.94 5.74
N LEU A 74 -5.51 -2.88 4.78
CA LEU A 74 -6.13 -2.69 3.47
C LEU A 74 -7.64 -2.50 3.57
N GLY A 75 -8.32 -3.22 4.48
CA GLY A 75 -9.73 -3.00 4.80
C GLY A 75 -10.04 -1.56 5.23
N LYS A 76 -9.17 -0.96 6.05
CA LYS A 76 -9.30 0.46 6.44
C LYS A 76 -9.16 1.39 5.24
N ILE A 77 -8.21 1.14 4.33
CA ILE A 77 -8.02 1.95 3.10
C ILE A 77 -9.23 1.85 2.18
N ILE A 78 -9.81 0.65 2.03
CA ILE A 78 -11.04 0.44 1.25
C ILE A 78 -12.18 1.27 1.84
N SER A 79 -12.40 1.21 3.16
CA SER A 79 -13.42 2.02 3.84
C SER A 79 -13.17 3.53 3.64
N MET A 80 -11.94 4.00 3.82
CA MET A 80 -11.58 5.40 3.55
C MET A 80 -11.87 5.81 2.10
N SER A 81 -11.63 4.93 1.13
CA SER A 81 -11.92 5.17 -0.29
C SER A 81 -13.41 5.30 -0.56
N GLU A 82 -14.24 4.51 0.12
CA GLU A 82 -15.70 4.59 0.03
C GLU A 82 -16.23 5.90 0.62
N HIS A 83 -15.63 6.37 1.72
CA HIS A 83 -15.94 7.67 2.29
C HIS A 83 -15.52 8.81 1.36
N LEU A 84 -14.33 8.72 0.77
CA LEU A 84 -13.81 9.70 -0.20
C LEU A 84 -14.73 9.84 -1.43
N ALA A 85 -15.27 8.72 -1.92
CA ALA A 85 -16.19 8.71 -3.06
C ALA A 85 -17.52 9.46 -2.80
N LYS A 86 -17.88 9.72 -1.54
CA LYS A 86 -19.07 10.51 -1.18
C LYS A 86 -18.84 12.02 -1.33
N GLY A 87 -17.59 12.46 -1.54
CA GLY A 87 -17.24 13.86 -1.85
C GLY A 87 -17.18 14.82 -0.66
N ASN A 88 -17.37 14.34 0.57
CA ASN A 88 -17.43 15.18 1.78
C ASN A 88 -16.12 15.17 2.59
N CYS A 89 -15.09 14.49 2.11
CA CYS A 89 -13.78 14.44 2.77
C CYS A 89 -12.67 14.39 1.73
N TYR A 90 -11.44 14.65 2.18
CA TYR A 90 -10.22 14.52 1.40
C TYR A 90 -9.28 13.58 2.12
N LEU A 91 -8.51 12.80 1.37
CA LEU A 91 -7.42 12.01 1.92
C LEU A 91 -6.19 12.91 2.05
N TYR A 92 -5.66 13.02 3.27
CA TYR A 92 -4.46 13.77 3.55
C TYR A 92 -3.37 12.81 4.02
N HIS A 93 -2.28 12.72 3.26
CA HIS A 93 -1.12 11.91 3.61
C HIS A 93 0.02 12.84 4.06
N LEU A 94 0.51 12.62 5.27
CA LEU A 94 1.57 13.42 5.89
C LEU A 94 2.96 12.78 5.73
N GLY A 95 3.22 12.14 4.59
CA GLY A 95 4.48 11.47 4.33
C GLY A 95 4.87 10.46 5.42
N ILE A 96 6.13 10.05 5.36
CA ILE A 96 6.91 9.50 6.47
C ILE A 96 8.22 10.28 6.49
#